data_AF-G7HU33-F1
#
_entry.id   AF-G7HU33-F1
#
_cell.length_a   1.000
_cell.length_b   1.000
_cell.length_c   1.000
_cell.angle_alpha   90.00
_cell.angle_beta   90.00
_cell.angle_gamma   90.00
#
_symmetry.space_group_name_H-M   'P 1'
#
loop_
_entity.id
_entity.type
_entity.pdbx_description
1 polymer ?
#
loop_
_entity_poly.entity_id
_entity_poly.type
_entity_poly.pdbx_seq_one_letter_code
_entity_poly.pdbx_strand_id
1 'polypeptide(L)'
;MQEYTPQDSLVYLNRSVSSQLEVVADLIYEGEEIDTLPENLQNAVSLLDSLRNEIRNEAEHHGAARAAHYSNGVPTSTRFDDAPTTDPDGETYLPEVHTDVHPSGNVRVFSIPTNKEV
;
A
#
# COMPACT_ATOMS: atom_id res chain seq x y z
N MET A 1 12.12 20.83 -4.96
CA MET A 1 11.09 19.78 -5.21
C MET A 1 11.15 19.45 -6.67
N GLN A 2 11.19 18.17 -7.06
CA GLN A 2 10.95 17.85 -8.47
C GLN A 2 9.51 18.21 -8.80
N GLU A 3 9.29 18.90 -9.92
CA GLU A 3 7.94 19.12 -10.43
C GLU A 3 7.36 17.78 -10.89
N TYR A 4 6.09 17.56 -10.58
CA TYR A 4 5.34 16.39 -11.00
C TYR A 4 3.91 16.82 -11.34
N THR A 5 3.27 16.03 -12.19
CA THR A 5 1.96 16.34 -12.76
C THR A 5 0.82 15.85 -11.87
N PRO A 6 -0.42 16.34 -12.08
CA PRO A 6 -1.61 15.73 -11.49
C PRO A 6 -1.72 14.23 -11.84
N GLN A 7 -1.30 13.84 -13.05
CA GLN A 7 -1.26 12.45 -13.48
C GLN A 7 -0.31 11.61 -12.62
N ASP A 8 0.88 12.12 -12.29
CA ASP A 8 1.82 11.43 -11.39
C ASP A 8 1.24 11.27 -9.99
N SER A 9 0.44 12.23 -9.54
CA SER A 9 -0.27 12.14 -8.27
C SER A 9 -1.28 11.00 -8.29
N LEU A 10 -2.02 10.85 -9.39
CA LEU A 10 -2.98 9.75 -9.55
C LEU A 10 -2.28 8.38 -9.62
N VAL A 11 -1.13 8.28 -10.30
CA VAL A 11 -0.29 7.07 -10.27
C VAL A 11 0.10 6.72 -8.83
N TYR A 12 0.56 7.71 -8.06
CA TYR A 12 0.97 7.51 -6.67
C TYR A 12 -0.20 7.08 -5.77
N LEU A 13 -1.37 7.71 -5.90
CA LEU A 13 -2.57 7.34 -5.15
C LEU A 13 -3.00 5.90 -5.44
N ASN A 14 -3.05 5.51 -6.73
CA ASN A 14 -3.45 4.17 -7.14
C ASN A 14 -2.50 3.07 -6.68
N ARG A 15 -1.21 3.36 -6.52
CA ARG A 15 -0.26 2.37 -6.03
C ARG A 15 -0.21 2.37 -4.51
N SER A 16 0.19 3.50 -3.93
CA SER A 16 0.55 3.57 -2.52
C SER A 16 -0.64 3.65 -1.59
N VAL A 17 -1.62 4.50 -1.92
CA VAL A 17 -2.81 4.65 -1.06
C VAL A 17 -3.69 3.41 -1.18
N SER A 18 -3.91 2.88 -2.39
CA SER A 18 -4.68 1.64 -2.56
C SER A 18 -4.05 0.44 -1.84
N SER A 19 -2.72 0.31 -1.82
CA SER A 19 -2.04 -0.73 -1.05
C SER A 19 -2.21 -0.54 0.46
N GLN A 20 -2.11 0.68 0.98
CA GLN A 20 -2.37 0.95 2.40
C GLN A 20 -3.83 0.67 2.79
N LEU A 21 -4.80 0.99 1.93
CA LEU A 21 -6.21 0.68 2.20
C LEU A 21 -6.46 -0.83 2.31
N GLU A 22 -5.76 -1.63 1.51
CA GLU A 22 -5.79 -3.09 1.58
C GLU A 22 -5.21 -3.59 2.90
N VAL A 23 -4.02 -3.11 3.29
CA VAL A 23 -3.43 -3.43 4.59
C VAL A 23 -4.32 -3.05 5.77
N VAL A 24 -4.96 -1.87 5.73
CA VAL A 24 -5.88 -1.45 6.79
C VAL A 24 -7.11 -2.37 6.84
N ALA A 25 -7.66 -2.78 5.70
CA ALA A 25 -8.75 -3.73 5.66
C ALA A 25 -8.32 -5.07 6.30
N ASP A 26 -7.17 -5.61 5.91
CA ASP A 26 -6.60 -6.86 6.45
C ASP A 26 -6.42 -6.80 7.97
N LEU A 27 -5.92 -5.66 8.49
CA LEU A 27 -5.77 -5.42 9.92
C LEU A 27 -7.10 -5.29 10.66
N ILE A 28 -8.18 -4.87 10.00
CA ILE A 28 -9.50 -4.74 10.65
C ILE A 28 -10.13 -6.10 10.85
N TYR A 29 -10.04 -6.99 9.87
CA TYR A 29 -10.69 -8.30 9.98
C TYR A 29 -9.78 -9.38 10.56
N GLU A 30 -8.45 -9.20 10.64
CA GLU A 30 -7.48 -10.12 11.29
C GLU A 30 -7.66 -11.61 10.88
N GLY A 31 -8.16 -11.89 9.68
CA GLY A 31 -8.45 -13.25 9.20
C GLY A 31 -9.85 -13.79 9.56
N GLU A 32 -10.70 -13.00 10.21
CA GLU A 32 -12.13 -13.26 10.36
C GLU A 32 -12.92 -13.02 9.07
N GLU A 33 -14.09 -13.64 8.94
CA GLU A 33 -15.02 -13.35 7.85
C GLU A 33 -15.66 -11.97 8.07
N ILE A 34 -15.82 -11.17 7.00
CA ILE A 34 -16.32 -9.80 7.13
C ILE A 34 -17.69 -9.76 7.81
N ASP A 35 -18.57 -10.73 7.55
CA ASP A 35 -19.92 -10.79 8.10
C ASP A 35 -19.98 -11.17 9.59
N THR A 36 -18.87 -11.66 10.17
CA THR A 36 -18.75 -11.94 11.62
C THR A 36 -18.34 -10.72 12.43
N LEU A 37 -17.82 -9.66 11.77
CA LEU A 37 -17.38 -8.44 12.44
C LEU A 37 -18.55 -7.64 13.02
N PRO A 38 -18.33 -6.81 14.05
CA PRO A 38 -19.27 -5.77 14.45
C PRO A 38 -19.66 -4.86 13.28
N GLU A 39 -20.94 -4.45 13.21
CA GLU A 39 -21.50 -3.65 12.09
C GLU A 39 -20.67 -2.41 11.75
N ASN A 40 -20.11 -1.72 12.75
CA ASN A 40 -19.25 -0.56 12.54
C ASN A 40 -17.94 -0.90 11.80
N LEU A 41 -17.38 -2.09 12.02
CA LEU A 41 -16.18 -2.56 11.31
C LEU A 41 -16.51 -3.06 9.91
N GLN A 42 -17.65 -3.74 9.72
CA GLN A 42 -18.16 -4.10 8.38
C GLN A 42 -18.33 -2.86 7.50
N ASN A 43 -18.93 -1.81 8.07
CA ASN A 43 -19.11 -0.52 7.40
C ASN A 43 -17.76 0.13 7.09
N ALA A 44 -16.80 0.07 8.00
CA ALA A 44 -15.45 0.60 7.77
C ALA A 44 -14.75 -0.12 6.60
N VAL A 45 -14.73 -1.45 6.59
CA VAL A 45 -14.15 -2.26 5.49
C VAL A 45 -14.82 -1.92 4.16
N SER A 46 -16.16 -1.85 4.14
CA SER A 46 -16.92 -1.50 2.93
C SER A 46 -16.56 -0.11 2.37
N LEU A 47 -16.34 0.87 3.25
CA LEU A 47 -15.91 2.22 2.85
C LEU A 47 -14.47 2.22 2.32
N LEU A 48 -13.55 1.48 2.95
CA LEU A 48 -12.17 1.35 2.49
C LEU A 48 -12.09 0.70 1.10
N ASP A 49 -12.88 -0.35 0.88
CA ASP A 49 -13.00 -1.00 -0.43
C ASP A 49 -13.56 -0.04 -1.49
N SER A 50 -14.57 0.75 -1.14
CA SER A 50 -15.16 1.75 -2.04
C SER A 50 -14.13 2.80 -2.44
N LEU A 51 -13.38 3.36 -1.49
CA LEU A 51 -12.30 4.32 -1.75
C LEU A 51 -11.22 3.72 -2.64
N ARG A 52 -10.80 2.48 -2.37
CA ARG A 52 -9.81 1.78 -3.19
C ARG A 52 -10.30 1.63 -4.63
N ASN A 53 -11.56 1.26 -4.81
CA ASN A 53 -12.16 1.07 -6.14
C ASN A 53 -12.32 2.40 -6.89
N GLU A 54 -12.70 3.49 -6.23
CA GLU A 54 -12.78 4.82 -6.85
C GLU A 54 -11.42 5.27 -7.39
N ILE A 55 -10.36 5.14 -6.59
CA ILE A 55 -8.99 5.49 -7.01
C ILE A 55 -8.56 4.63 -8.20
N ARG A 56 -8.79 3.31 -8.14
CA ARG A 56 -8.42 2.38 -9.22
C ARG A 56 -9.16 2.70 -10.52
N ASN A 57 -10.46 2.93 -10.45
CA ASN A 57 -11.27 3.26 -11.63
C ASN A 57 -10.83 4.56 -12.29
N GLU A 58 -10.55 5.59 -11.50
CA GLU A 58 -10.04 6.87 -12.02
C GLU A 58 -8.66 6.69 -12.67
N ALA A 59 -7.77 5.93 -12.01
CA ALA A 59 -6.44 5.63 -12.54
C ALA A 59 -6.49 4.80 -13.83
N GLU A 60 -7.42 3.86 -13.95
CA GLU A 60 -7.66 3.10 -15.17
C GLU A 60 -8.20 4.00 -16.29
N HIS A 61 -9.19 4.83 -15.98
CA HIS A 61 -9.78 5.78 -16.93
C HIS A 61 -8.73 6.71 -17.54
N HIS A 62 -7.78 7.18 -16.73
CA HIS A 62 -6.70 8.07 -17.14
C HIS A 62 -5.42 7.34 -17.57
N GLY A 63 -5.37 6.01 -17.59
CA GLY A 63 -4.18 5.24 -17.97
C GLY A 63 -3.01 5.33 -17.00
N ALA A 64 -3.25 5.77 -15.76
CA ALA A 64 -2.27 5.84 -14.66
C ALA A 64 -2.01 4.49 -13.97
N ALA A 65 -2.87 3.48 -14.17
CA ALA A 65 -2.86 2.25 -13.37
C ALA A 65 -1.57 1.41 -13.48
N ARG A 66 -0.81 1.53 -14.57
CA ARG A 66 0.33 0.64 -14.89
C ARG A 66 1.67 1.34 -15.07
N ALA A 67 1.80 2.58 -14.62
CA ALA A 67 3.05 3.30 -14.72
C ALA A 67 4.14 2.66 -13.82
N ALA A 68 5.32 2.43 -14.40
CA ALA A 68 6.52 2.01 -13.66
C ALA A 68 7.41 3.20 -13.26
N HIS A 69 7.26 4.34 -13.93
CA HIS A 69 7.91 5.60 -13.64
C HIS A 69 6.91 6.75 -13.78
N TYR A 70 7.12 7.80 -13.00
CA TYR A 70 6.44 9.09 -13.15
C TYR A 70 6.96 9.83 -14.38
N SER A 71 6.28 10.89 -14.82
CA SER A 71 6.68 11.66 -15.99
C SER A 71 8.04 12.34 -15.84
N ASN A 72 8.51 12.54 -14.61
CA ASN A 72 9.84 13.06 -14.29
C ASN A 72 10.94 11.98 -14.19
N GLY A 73 10.62 10.72 -14.50
CA GLY A 73 11.56 9.60 -14.51
C GLY A 73 11.84 8.98 -13.13
N VAL A 74 11.22 9.48 -12.05
CA VAL A 74 11.26 8.82 -10.74
C VAL A 74 10.53 7.47 -10.83
N PRO A 75 11.10 6.35 -10.34
CA PRO A 75 10.41 5.06 -10.34
C PRO A 75 9.19 5.11 -9.40
N THR A 76 8.14 4.35 -9.68
CA THR A 76 6.94 4.32 -8.81
C THR A 76 7.13 3.49 -7.55
N SER A 77 8.07 2.55 -7.57
CA SER A 77 8.39 1.66 -6.46
C SER A 77 9.88 1.34 -6.47
N THR A 78 10.44 1.12 -5.29
CA THR A 78 11.77 0.53 -5.11
C THR A 78 11.63 -0.74 -4.28
N ARG A 79 12.53 -1.69 -4.49
CA ARG A 79 12.65 -2.89 -3.65
C ARG A 79 13.95 -2.76 -2.89
N PHE A 80 13.88 -2.74 -1.56
CA PHE A 80 15.07 -2.96 -0.74
C PHE A 80 15.18 -4.46 -0.52
N ASP A 81 16.28 -5.05 -1.01
CA ASP A 81 16.65 -6.40 -0.62
C ASP A 81 17.30 -6.31 0.77
N ASP A 82 16.47 -6.14 1.80
CA ASP A 82 16.95 -6.22 3.17
C ASP A 82 17.36 -7.67 3.48
N ALA A 83 18.50 -7.82 4.16
CA ALA A 83 18.96 -9.12 4.61
C ALA A 83 17.93 -9.73 5.57
N PRO A 84 17.71 -11.05 5.52
CA PRO A 84 16.85 -11.74 6.47
C PRO A 84 17.27 -11.38 7.90
N THR A 85 16.32 -10.88 8.69
CA THR A 85 16.57 -10.51 10.09
C THR A 85 16.12 -11.67 10.98
N THR A 86 16.94 -12.03 11.97
CA THR A 86 16.57 -13.03 12.97
C THR A 86 16.15 -12.31 14.24
N ASP A 87 14.96 -12.61 14.75
CA ASP A 87 14.50 -12.07 16.02
C ASP A 87 15.23 -12.71 17.23
N PRO A 88 15.05 -12.20 18.46
CA PRO A 88 15.64 -12.81 19.66
C PRO A 88 15.19 -14.25 19.93
N ASP A 89 14.07 -14.69 19.35
CA ASP A 89 13.51 -16.02 19.48
C ASP A 89 14.06 -17.01 18.43
N GLY A 90 14.94 -16.54 17.52
CA GLY A 90 15.67 -17.36 16.55
C GLY A 90 14.98 -17.51 15.20
N GLU A 91 13.88 -16.81 14.96
CA GLU A 91 13.13 -16.91 13.71
C GLU A 91 13.61 -15.88 12.70
N THR A 92 13.94 -16.37 11.50
CA THR A 92 14.40 -15.54 10.38
C THR A 92 13.20 -15.06 9.55
N TYR A 93 13.03 -13.75 9.46
CA TYR A 93 12.03 -13.14 8.58
C TYR A 93 12.68 -12.23 7.56
N LEU A 94 12.10 -12.21 6.36
CA LEU A 94 12.36 -11.17 5.36
C LEU A 94 11.43 -10.01 5.71
N PRO A 95 11.96 -8.80 5.96
CA PRO A 95 11.10 -7.64 6.01
C PRO A 95 10.51 -7.46 4.60
N GLU A 96 9.20 -7.71 4.41
CA GLU A 96 8.54 -7.33 3.16
C GLU A 96 8.45 -5.80 3.10
N VAL A 97 9.52 -5.15 2.65
CA VAL A 97 9.55 -3.69 2.50
C VAL A 97 8.99 -3.33 1.13
N HIS A 98 7.66 -3.22 1.04
CA HIS A 98 7.05 -2.53 -0.09
C HIS A 98 7.32 -1.03 0.06
N THR A 99 8.12 -0.49 -0.84
CA THR A 99 8.47 0.94 -0.83
C THR A 99 7.95 1.61 -2.09
N ASP A 100 6.76 2.19 -1.97
CA ASP A 100 6.29 3.13 -2.96
C ASP A 100 7.09 4.43 -2.86
N VAL A 101 7.36 5.01 -4.01
CA VAL A 101 8.13 6.25 -4.13
C VAL A 101 7.15 7.33 -4.53
N HIS A 102 7.09 8.42 -3.77
CA HIS A 102 6.31 9.60 -4.14
C HIS A 102 6.93 10.26 -5.40
N PRO A 103 6.15 10.91 -6.27
CA PRO A 103 6.66 11.58 -7.48
C PRO A 103 7.79 12.60 -7.23
N SER A 104 7.90 13.12 -6.01
CA SER A 104 9.00 14.00 -5.61
C SER A 104 10.34 13.28 -5.38
N GLY A 105 10.37 11.94 -5.46
CA GLY A 105 11.51 11.09 -5.12
C GLY A 105 11.56 10.64 -3.66
N ASN A 106 10.58 11.02 -2.84
CA ASN A 106 10.55 10.62 -1.43
C ASN A 106 10.05 9.19 -1.31
N VAL A 107 10.86 8.31 -0.75
CA VAL A 107 10.50 6.94 -0.45
C VAL A 107 9.63 6.91 0.81
N ARG A 108 8.49 6.22 0.76
CA ARG A 108 7.69 5.93 1.96
C ARG A 108 7.77 4.44 2.26
N VAL A 109 8.28 4.14 3.45
CA VAL A 109 8.32 2.78 3.98
C VAL A 109 7.05 2.54 4.76
N PHE A 110 6.27 1.55 4.34
CA PHE A 110 5.19 0.99 5.15
C PHE A 110 5.63 -0.40 5.57
N SER A 111 5.81 -0.59 6.87
CA SER A 111 6.07 -1.87 7.47
C SER A 111 4.86 -2.23 8.34
N ILE A 112 4.24 -3.36 8.03
CA ILE A 112 3.33 -4.00 8.98
C ILE A 112 4.23 -4.70 9.99
N PRO A 113 4.17 -4.37 11.30
CA PRO A 113 4.76 -5.24 12.28
C PRO A 113 4.06 -6.60 12.12
N THR A 114 4.79 -7.63 11.69
CA THR A 114 4.35 -9.01 11.82
C THR A 114 4.22 -9.29 13.31
N ASN A 115 3.04 -8.99 13.88
CA ASN A 115 2.66 -9.51 15.17
C ASN A 115 2.55 -11.02 14.98
N LYS A 116 3.58 -11.73 15.43
CA LYS A 116 3.45 -13.15 15.73
C LYS A 116 2.33 -13.29 16.77
N GLU A 117 1.46 -14.25 16.55
CA GLU A 117 0.55 -14.77 17.56
C GLU A 117 1.34 -15.01 18.87
N VAL A 118 0.79 -14.52 19.99
CA VAL A 118 1.32 -14.69 21.36
C VAL A 118 0.78 -15.98 21.95
#